data_AF-A0A4V0HUM0-F1
#
_entry.id   AF-A0A4V0HUM0-F1
#
_cell.length_a   1.000
_cell.length_b   1.000
_cell.length_c   1.000
_cell.angle_alpha   90.00
_cell.angle_beta   90.00
_cell.angle_gamma   90.00
#
_symmetry.space_group_name_H-M   'P 1'
#
loop_
_entity.id
_entity.type
_entity.pdbx_description
1 polymer ?
#
loop_
_entity_poly.entity_id
_entity_poly.type
_entity_poly.pdbx_seq_one_letter_code
_entity_poly.pdbx_strand_id
1 'polypeptide(L)'
;MRVARALTGLAVAPGAEVATIRHSVTRFRITLAVVGAAAPRGAFAPGAYAEAKWVTTAELADYPVSAPQRKLMTHLAGGAA
;
A
#
# COMPACT_ATOMS: atom_id res chain seq x y z
N MET A 1 -10.54 6.21 6.81
CA MET A 1 -9.81 4.99 7.24
C MET A 1 -8.80 5.38 8.34
N ARG A 2 -8.85 4.79 9.55
CA ARG A 2 -8.08 5.28 10.73
C ARG A 2 -6.56 5.17 10.55
N VAL A 3 -6.07 4.00 10.11
CA VAL A 3 -4.61 3.76 10.02
C VAL A 3 -3.93 4.64 8.96
N ALA A 4 -4.60 4.91 7.83
CA ALA A 4 -4.09 5.85 6.83
C ALA A 4 -3.81 7.23 7.44
N ARG A 5 -4.81 7.83 8.10
CA ARG A 5 -4.65 9.15 8.74
C ARG A 5 -3.56 9.15 9.81
N ALA A 6 -3.47 8.09 10.61
CA ALA A 6 -2.48 7.99 11.68
C ALA A 6 -1.04 7.87 11.17
N LEU A 7 -0.81 7.16 10.05
CA LEU A 7 0.54 6.91 9.53
C LEU A 7 1.00 7.95 8.51
N THR A 8 0.09 8.62 7.80
CA THR A 8 0.44 9.51 6.68
C THR A 8 -0.19 10.90 6.77
N GLY A 9 -1.07 11.16 7.73
CA GLY A 9 -1.86 12.40 7.80
C GLY A 9 -3.05 12.45 6.83
N LEU A 10 -3.13 11.54 5.86
CA LEU A 10 -4.17 11.57 4.83
C LEU A 10 -5.48 10.94 5.29
N ALA A 11 -6.57 11.69 5.13
CA ALA A 11 -7.91 11.14 5.26
C ALA A 11 -8.35 10.56 3.90
N VAL A 12 -8.72 9.28 3.88
CA VAL A 12 -9.15 8.57 2.66
C VAL A 12 -10.47 7.83 2.89
N ALA A 13 -11.24 7.70 1.82
CA ALA A 13 -12.38 6.80 1.74
C ALA A 13 -11.87 5.39 1.35
N PRO A 14 -12.11 4.34 2.17
CA PRO A 14 -11.74 2.98 1.80
C PRO A 14 -12.62 2.50 0.62
N GLY A 15 -11.99 1.78 -0.30
CA GLY A 15 -12.64 1.09 -1.41
C GLY A 15 -12.68 -0.42 -1.19
N ALA A 16 -12.84 -1.16 -2.29
CA ALA A 16 -12.84 -2.63 -2.29
C ALA A 16 -11.48 -3.20 -1.87
N GLU A 17 -11.49 -4.44 -1.38
CA GLU A 17 -10.27 -5.21 -1.22
C GLU A 17 -9.67 -5.48 -2.60
N VAL A 18 -8.39 -5.17 -2.75
CA VAL A 18 -7.62 -5.39 -3.98
C VAL A 18 -6.94 -6.75 -3.93
N ALA A 19 -6.37 -7.12 -2.78
CA ALA A 19 -5.70 -8.39 -2.59
C ALA A 19 -5.51 -8.73 -1.11
N THR A 20 -5.43 -10.02 -0.81
CA THR A 20 -4.89 -10.53 0.46
C THR A 20 -3.61 -11.32 0.17
N ILE A 21 -2.49 -10.83 0.68
CA ILE A 21 -1.16 -11.42 0.44
C ILE A 21 -0.69 -12.11 1.72
N ARG A 22 -0.46 -13.41 1.62
CA ARG A 22 0.13 -14.21 2.71
C ARG A 22 1.64 -14.28 2.54
N HIS A 23 2.38 -13.97 3.60
CA HIS A 23 3.82 -14.03 3.65
C HIS A 23 4.27 -14.71 4.94
N SER A 24 5.01 -15.80 4.80
CA SER A 24 5.61 -16.48 5.93
C SER A 24 7.10 -16.18 5.95
N VAL A 25 7.58 -15.76 7.12
CA VAL A 25 9.00 -15.75 7.49
C VAL A 25 9.21 -16.88 8.51
N THR A 26 10.47 -17.27 8.76
CA THR A 26 10.84 -18.47 9.52
C THR A 26 9.92 -18.80 10.71
N ARG A 27 9.60 -17.80 11.55
CA ARG A 27 8.75 -17.96 12.74
C ARG A 27 7.35 -17.34 12.63
N PHE A 28 7.10 -16.46 11.66
CA PHE A 28 5.88 -15.64 11.64
C PHE A 28 5.08 -15.84 10.35
N ARG A 29 3.75 -15.88 10.49
CA ARG A 29 2.81 -15.87 9.39
C ARG A 29 2.13 -14.51 9.35
N ILE A 30 2.45 -13.72 8.33
CA ILE A 30 1.96 -12.36 8.14
C ILE A 30 0.93 -12.38 7.02
N THR A 31 -0.21 -11.73 7.25
CA THR A 31 -1.24 -11.50 6.22
C THR A 31 -1.35 -10.00 5.98
N LEU A 32 -1.14 -9.58 4.74
CA LEU A 32 -1.29 -8.22 4.28
C LEU A 32 -2.62 -8.08 3.51
N ALA A 33 -3.60 -7.43 4.12
CA ALA A 33 -4.83 -7.03 3.44
C ALA A 33 -4.60 -5.69 2.73
N VAL A 34 -4.87 -5.64 1.44
CA VAL A 34 -4.69 -4.46 0.59
C VAL A 34 -6.06 -3.96 0.17
N VAL A 35 -6.38 -2.73 0.55
CA VAL A 35 -7.63 -2.08 0.22
C VAL A 35 -7.37 -0.90 -0.70
N GLY A 36 -8.22 -0.73 -1.70
CA GLY A 36 -8.25 0.49 -2.50
C GLY A 36 -8.59 1.68 -1.60
N ALA A 37 -8.14 2.86 -1.99
CA ALA A 37 -8.47 4.10 -1.31
C ALA A 37 -8.65 5.23 -2.31
N ALA A 38 -9.67 6.05 -2.10
CA ALA A 38 -10.02 7.15 -3.00
C ALA A 38 -10.25 8.46 -2.24
N ALA A 39 -10.34 9.54 -3.01
CA ALA A 39 -10.62 10.90 -2.55
C ALA A 39 -9.72 11.35 -1.36
N PRO A 40 -8.39 11.33 -1.51
CA PRO A 40 -7.50 11.76 -0.45
C PRO A 40 -7.76 13.24 -0.09
N ARG A 41 -7.88 13.52 1.21
CA ARG A 41 -7.98 14.87 1.77
C ARG A 41 -6.90 15.10 2.82
N GLY A 42 -6.52 16.36 2.99
CA GLY A 42 -5.44 16.77 3.88
C GLY A 42 -4.08 16.75 3.16
N ALA A 43 -3.02 16.89 3.95
CA ALA A 43 -1.64 16.86 3.48
C ALA A 43 -0.89 15.67 4.08
N PHE A 44 0.11 15.18 3.36
CA PHE A 44 1.03 14.21 3.93
C PHE A 44 1.73 14.82 5.16
N ALA A 45 1.75 14.06 6.24
CA ALA A 45 2.46 14.39 7.46
C ALA A 45 3.57 13.34 7.66
N PRO A 46 4.85 13.75 7.70
CA PRO A 46 5.94 12.86 8.03
C PRO A 46 5.75 12.20 9.41
N GLY A 47 6.21 10.97 9.56
CA GLY A 47 6.05 10.19 10.79
C GLY A 47 6.65 8.81 10.64
N ALA A 48 5.81 7.79 10.48
CA ALA A 48 6.28 6.44 10.14
C ALA A 48 7.00 6.39 8.78
N TYR A 49 6.71 7.36 7.90
CA TYR A 49 7.36 7.55 6.61
C TYR A 49 7.95 8.96 6.53
N ALA A 50 9.13 9.09 5.92
CA ALA A 50 9.80 10.37 5.75
C ALA A 50 9.20 11.20 4.59
N GLU A 51 8.77 10.52 3.52
CA GLU A 51 8.21 11.14 2.33
C GLU A 51 7.08 10.28 1.72
N ALA A 52 6.25 10.90 0.89
CA ALA A 52 5.27 10.23 0.05
C ALA A 52 5.31 10.82 -1.37
N LYS A 53 5.16 9.95 -2.37
CA LYS A 53 5.18 10.31 -3.80
C LYS A 53 4.03 9.64 -4.52
N TRP A 54 3.41 10.37 -5.44
CA TRP A 54 2.52 9.78 -6.42
C TRP A 54 3.37 9.15 -7.52
N VAL A 55 3.15 7.87 -7.79
CA VAL A 55 3.87 7.10 -8.80
C VAL A 55 2.89 6.26 -9.60
N THR A 56 3.20 6.05 -10.86
CA THR A 56 2.53 5.08 -11.73
C THR A 56 2.88 3.65 -11.30
N THR A 57 2.12 2.66 -11.78
CA THR A 57 2.44 1.24 -11.55
C THR A 57 3.78 0.84 -12.17
N ALA A 58 4.16 1.47 -13.28
CA ALA A 58 5.46 1.25 -13.92
C ALA A 58 6.61 1.81 -13.06
N GLU A 59 6.54 3.07 -12.63
CA GLU A 59 7.56 3.67 -11.75
C GLU A 59 7.66 2.93 -10.42
N LEU A 60 6.53 2.44 -9.89
CA LEU A 60 6.52 1.68 -8.64
C LEU A 60 7.44 0.46 -8.72
N ALA A 61 7.56 -0.20 -9.88
CA ALA A 61 8.39 -1.38 -10.11
C ALA A 61 9.87 -1.19 -9.74
N ASP A 62 10.35 0.06 -9.85
CA ASP A 62 11.76 0.41 -9.62
C ASP A 62 12.08 0.68 -8.14
N TYR A 63 11.08 0.74 -7.26
CA TYR A 63 11.30 1.02 -5.84
C TYR A 63 11.72 -0.23 -5.05
N PRO A 64 12.73 -0.11 -4.17
CA PRO A 64 13.10 -1.20 -3.27
C PRO A 64 12.03 -1.38 -2.20
N VAL A 65 11.32 -2.51 -2.26
CA VAL A 65 10.27 -2.88 -1.31
C VAL A 65 10.47 -4.29 -0.76
N SER A 66 9.76 -4.59 0.34
CA SER A 66 9.74 -5.93 0.92
C SER A 66 9.09 -6.96 -0.01
N ALA A 67 9.38 -8.25 0.21
CA ALA A 67 8.79 -9.35 -0.57
C ALA A 67 7.23 -9.33 -0.66
N PRO A 68 6.45 -9.12 0.43
CA PRO A 68 4.99 -9.01 0.30
C PRO A 68 4.52 -7.79 -0.49
N GLN A 69 5.23 -6.66 -0.41
CA GLN A 69 4.93 -5.47 -1.23
C GLN A 69 5.26 -5.69 -2.70
N ARG A 70 6.35 -6.41 -3.01
CA ARG A 70 6.68 -6.78 -4.39
C ARG A 70 5.58 -7.65 -5.01
N LYS A 71 5.00 -8.58 -4.25
CA LYS A 71 3.83 -9.35 -4.70
C LYS A 71 2.64 -8.45 -5.01
N LEU A 72 2.36 -7.44 -4.17
CA LEU A 72 1.32 -6.45 -4.45
C LEU A 72 1.60 -5.71 -5.76
N MET A 73 2.84 -5.28 -5.99
CA MET A 73 3.20 -4.56 -7.22
C MET A 73 2.95 -5.42 -8.47
N THR A 74 3.30 -6.71 -8.43
CA THR A 74 2.96 -7.64 -9.52
C THR A 74 1.45 -7.76 -9.73
N HIS A 75 0.66 -7.84 -8.65
CA HIS A 75 -0.81 -7.86 -8.74
C HIS A 75 -1.37 -6.58 -9.38
N LEU A 76 -0.81 -5.41 -9.06
CA LEU A 76 -1.25 -4.13 -9.61
C LEU A 76 -0.83 -3.95 -11.08
N ALA A 77 0.36 -4.43 -11.46
CA ALA A 77 0.88 -4.34 -12.83
C ALA A 77 0.17 -5.29 -13.81
N GLY A 78 -0.33 -6.43 -13.32
CA GLY A 78 -1.06 -7.42 -14.14
C GLY A 78 -2.47 -7.00 -14.56
N GLY A 79 -2.98 -5.87 -14.05
CA GLY A 79 -4.32 -5.38 -14.32
C GLY A 79 -5.40 -6.19 -13.57
N ALA A 80 -6.21 -5.49 -12.80
CA ALA A 80 -7.58 -5.94 -12.56
C ALA A 80 -8.29 -5.88 -13.93
N ALA A 81 -8.70 -7.04 -14.44
CA ALA A 81 -9.70 -7.13 -15.49
C ALA A 81 -11.07 -6.76 -14.91
#